data_AF-T0ZS53-F1
#
_entry.id   AF-T0ZS53-F1
#
_cell.length_a   1.000
_cell.length_b   1.000
_cell.length_c   1.000
_cell.angle_alpha   90.00
_cell.angle_beta   90.00
_cell.angle_gamma   90.00
#
_symmetry.space_group_name_H-M   'P 1'
#
loop_
_entity.id
_entity.type
_entity.pdbx_description
1 polymer ?
#
loop_
_entity_poly.entity_id
_entity_poly.type
_entity_poly.pdbx_seq_one_letter_code
_entity_poly.pdbx_strand_id
1 'polypeptide(L)' 'LNLAMLTALNRSTELATHVRGALTNGATPEEIQEVLLQSAIYVGVPAALESFRIADKVLNEQRDK' A
#
# COMPACT_ATOMS: atom_id res chain seq x y z
N LEU A 1 4.04 8.19 3.93
CA LEU A 1 2.91 9.15 4.02
C LEU A 1 1.86 8.92 2.94
N ASN A 2 2.20 9.00 1.65
CA ASN A 2 1.21 8.86 0.56
C ASN A 2 0.38 7.58 0.62
N LEU A 3 0.98 6.42 0.93
CA LEU A 3 0.25 5.16 1.08
C LEU A 3 -0.84 5.25 2.15
N ALA A 4 -0.50 5.71 3.35
CA ALA A 4 -1.47 5.90 4.43
C ALA A 4 -2.60 6.87 4.05
N MET A 5 -2.27 7.99 3.39
CA MET A 5 -3.27 8.97 2.95
C MET A 5 -4.21 8.42 1.88
N LEU A 6 -3.69 7.67 0.91
CA LEU A 6 -4.50 7.05 -0.14
C LEU A 6 -5.37 5.92 0.39
N THR A 7 -4.87 5.16 1.38
CA THR A 7 -5.67 4.21 2.16
C THR A 7 -6.79 4.92 2.89
N ALA A 8 -6.51 6.01 3.61
CA ALA A 8 -7.51 6.80 4.34
C ALA A 8 -8.61 7.36 3.42
N LEU A 9 -8.23 7.79 2.21
CA LEU A 9 -9.14 8.39 1.23
C LEU A 9 -9.84 7.36 0.32
N ASN A 10 -9.58 6.06 0.49
CA ASN A 10 -10.06 5.00 -0.41
C ASN A 10 -9.76 5.31 -1.89
N ARG A 11 -8.50 5.63 -2.20
CA ARG A 11 -8.02 5.92 -3.56
C ARG A 11 -7.24 4.73 -4.11
N SER A 12 -7.94 3.62 -4.27
CA SER A 12 -7.39 2.32 -4.68
C SER A 12 -6.57 2.36 -5.97
N THR A 13 -7.04 3.08 -7.00
CA THR A 13 -6.34 3.20 -8.29
C THR A 13 -4.97 3.88 -8.15
N GLU A 14 -4.92 4.99 -7.42
CA GLU A 14 -3.68 5.73 -7.18
C GLU A 14 -2.73 4.98 -6.24
N LEU A 15 -3.28 4.25 -5.27
CA LEU A 15 -2.50 3.46 -4.33
C LEU A 15 -1.55 2.50 -5.05
N ALA A 16 -2.01 1.80 -6.09
CA ALA A 16 -1.16 0.88 -6.86
C ALA A 16 0.07 1.57 -7.47
N THR A 17 -0.13 2.76 -8.03
CA THR A 17 0.97 3.57 -8.61
C THR A 17 1.93 4.04 -7.53
N HIS A 18 1.42 4.45 -6.37
CA HIS A 18 2.25 4.87 -5.26
C HIS A 18 2.99 3.72 -4.56
N VAL A 19 2.47 2.49 -4.57
CA VAL A 19 3.21 1.31 -4.11
C VAL A 19 4.42 1.05 -5.02
N ARG A 20 4.24 1.08 -6.35
CA ARG A 20 5.38 0.99 -7.29
C ARG A 20 6.39 2.10 -7.06
N GLY A 21 5.93 3.33 -6.94
CA GLY A 21 6.79 4.49 -6.66
C GLY A 21 7.52 4.37 -5.32
N ALA A 22 6.89 3.82 -4.28
CA ALA A 22 7.52 3.59 -2.99
C ALA A 22 8.70 2.61 -3.13
N LEU A 23 8.52 1.50 -3.85
CA LEU A 23 9.60 0.54 -4.12
C LEU A 23 10.74 1.19 -4.91
N THR A 24 10.43 1.96 -5.95
CA THR A 24 11.43 2.72 -6.73
C THR A 24 12.19 3.73 -5.87
N ASN A 25 11.54 4.30 -4.86
CA ASN A 25 12.15 5.23 -3.91
C ASN A 25 12.92 4.54 -2.78
N GLY A 26 13.05 3.20 -2.82
CA GLY A 26 13.83 2.42 -1.87
C GLY A 26 13.05 1.90 -0.65
N ALA A 27 11.73 2.09 -0.61
CA ALA A 27 10.92 1.45 0.44
C ALA A 27 10.91 -0.07 0.23
N THR A 28 10.97 -0.80 1.34
CA THR A 28 10.89 -2.27 1.36
C THR A 28 9.44 -2.75 1.36
N PRO A 29 9.16 -3.98 0.89
CA PRO A 29 7.85 -4.61 1.04
C PRO A 29 7.36 -4.62 2.50
N GLU A 30 8.27 -4.82 3.45
CA GLU A 30 7.99 -4.82 4.90
C GLU A 30 7.54 -3.44 5.38
N GLU A 31 8.24 -2.36 5.02
CA GLU A 31 7.83 -0.99 5.37
C GLU A 31 6.46 -0.62 4.77
N ILE A 32 6.17 -1.08 3.55
CA ILE A 32 4.86 -0.90 2.93
C ILE A 32 3.79 -1.64 3.74
N GLN A 33 4.06 -2.87 4.15
CA GLN A 33 3.16 -3.66 5.00
C GLN A 33 2.90 -2.97 6.34
N GLU A 34 3.93 -2.46 7.01
CA GLU A 34 3.83 -1.76 8.29
C GLU A 34 2.93 -0.51 8.20
N VAL A 35 3.07 0.28 7.12
CA VAL A 35 2.22 1.45 6.90
C VAL A 35 0.74 1.07 6.74
N LEU A 36 0.46 -0.03 6.04
CA LEU A 36 -0.91 -0.53 5.87
C LEU A 36 -1.48 -1.15 7.16
N LEU A 37 -0.64 -1.82 7.96
CA LEU A 37 -1.01 -2.33 9.29
C LEU A 37 -1.38 -1.18 10.23
N GLN A 38 -0.55 -0.14 10.27
CA GLN A 38 -0.86 1.07 11.04
C GLN A 38 -2.15 1.72 10.56
N SER A 39 -2.38 1.77 9.25
CA SER A 39 -3.61 2.32 8.67
C SER A 39 -4.86 1.55 9.12
N ALA A 40 -4.79 0.23 9.32
CA ALA A 40 -5.91 -0.55 9.82
C ALA A 40 -6.43 -0.07 11.20
N ILE A 41 -5.53 0.42 12.05
CA ILE A 41 -5.87 0.95 13.38
C ILE A 41 -6.48 2.34 13.29
N TYR A 42 -5.93 3.22 12.46
CA TYR A 42 -6.34 4.63 12.41
C TYR A 42 -7.51 4.92 11.48
N VAL A 43 -7.65 4.17 10.38
CA VAL A 43 -8.67 4.44 9.35
C VAL A 43 -9.62 3.25 9.12
N GLY A 44 -9.42 2.18 9.88
CA GLY A 44 -10.29 1.00 9.89
C GLY A 44 -9.80 -0.14 8.99
N VAL A 45 -10.09 -1.35 9.46
CA VAL A 45 -9.75 -2.61 8.79
C VAL A 45 -10.26 -2.69 7.34
N PRO A 46 -11.48 -2.23 6.98
CA PRO A 46 -11.95 -2.34 5.60
C PRO A 46 -11.08 -1.62 4.57
N ALA A 47 -10.67 -0.38 4.85
CA ALA A 47 -9.83 0.42 3.96
C ALA A 47 -8.40 -0.15 3.86
N ALA A 48 -7.86 -0.60 4.99
CA ALA A 48 -6.55 -1.23 5.03
C ALA A 48 -6.52 -2.57 4.28
N LEU A 49 -7.53 -3.43 4.44
CA LEU A 49 -7.61 -4.71 3.73
C LEU A 49 -7.64 -4.53 2.21
N GLU A 50 -8.41 -3.56 1.72
CA GLU A 50 -8.41 -3.25 0.29
C GLU A 50 -7.03 -2.77 -0.18
N SER A 51 -6.38 -1.94 0.63
CA SER A 51 -5.02 -1.47 0.36
C SER A 51 -3.99 -2.60 0.35
N PHE A 52 -4.13 -3.59 1.25
CA PHE A 52 -3.29 -4.79 1.29
C PHE A 52 -3.41 -5.61 0.01
N ARG A 53 -4.64 -5.85 -0.48
CA ARG A 53 -4.85 -6.61 -1.74
C ARG A 53 -4.16 -5.94 -2.93
N ILE A 54 -4.24 -4.61 -2.98
CA ILE A 54 -3.62 -3.82 -4.05
C ILE A 54 -2.10 -3.88 -3.94
N ALA A 55 -1.56 -3.66 -2.73
CA ALA A 55 -0.12 -3.73 -2.51
C ALA A 55 0.44 -5.12 -2.82
N ASP A 56 -0.22 -6.19 -2.37
CA ASP A 56 0.17 -7.58 -2.64
C ASP A 56 0.22 -7.88 -4.15
N LYS A 57 -0.82 -7.46 -4.90
CA LYS A 57 -0.83 -7.58 -6.37
C LYS A 57 0.39 -6.89 -6.99
N VAL A 58 0.68 -5.65 -6.60
CA VAL A 58 1.79 -4.87 -7.16
C VAL A 58 3.15 -5.47 -6.77
N LEU A 59 3.30 -5.96 -5.54
CA LEU A 59 4.52 -6.58 -5.05
C LEU A 59 4.80 -7.88 -5.80
N ASN A 60 3.80 -8.73 -6.02
CA ASN A 60 3.94 -9.93 -6.84
C ASN A 60 4.30 -9.59 -8.30
N GLU A 61 3.66 -8.57 -8.90
CA GLU A 61 4.03 -8.07 -10.23
C GLU A 61 5.46 -7.51 -10.32
N GLN A 62 6.07 -7.02 -9.23
CA GLN A 62 7.47 -6.57 -9.23
C GLN A 62 8.46 -7.70 -9.01
N ARG A 63 8.07 -8.77 -8.30
CA ARG A 63 8.92 -9.94 -8.08
C ARG A 63 9.10 -10.78 -9.33
N ASP A 64 8.10 -10.78 -10.21
CA ASP A 64 8.10 -11.55 -11.46
C ASP A 64 8.75 -10.80 -12.66
N LYS A 65 9.26 -9.58 -12.42
CA LYS A 65 10.00 -8.78 -13.42
C LYS A 65 11.51 -8.92 -13.24
#